data_AF-A0A3D4CZQ6-F1
#
_entry.id   AF-A0A3D4CZQ6-F1
#
_cell.length_a   1.000
_cell.length_b   1.000
_cell.length_c   1.000
_cell.angle_alpha   90.00
_cell.angle_beta   90.00
_cell.angle_gamma   90.00
#
_symmetry.space_group_name_H-M   'P 1'
#
loop_
_entity.id
_entity.type
_entity.pdbx_description
1 polymer ?
#
loop_
_entity_poly.entity_id
_entity_poly.type
_entity_poly.pdbx_seq_one_letter_code
_entity_poly.pdbx_strand_id
1 'polypeptide(L)'
;KGLTSADLAKVKNVPAILSDPGGDYQIVAVIEGEEANRKLTSGLQVIGGQRQRLLGLSRQYDQTPAASIQQRELIAGEILKSRNILSRNLQFMTRQYAYSLKFNYRLVPHAASLFLISTGEDGNPSSKNIHDFTDSTSYESFQKMRDDYLLLSVKESKKTVTDPAEDAASAPQEEGQPAPGADSATTPTEDTGAPTTEAASNPEEPAVEPTEEAKGSSPGAVNPTEPSEVALTAEMTALRQRLIESYSYDPLKNHQLNFTKTALYARPGNR
;
A
#
# COMPACT_ATOMS: atom_id res chain seq x y z
N LYS A 1 18.52 -30.49 -13.15
CA LYS A 1 18.87 -29.31 -13.96
C LYS A 1 17.64 -28.41 -13.99
N GLY A 2 17.72 -27.18 -13.49
CA GLY A 2 16.57 -26.27 -13.49
C GLY A 2 16.19 -25.86 -14.91
N LEU A 3 14.92 -25.51 -15.13
CA LEU A 3 14.49 -24.88 -16.39
C LEU A 3 15.30 -23.60 -16.62
N THR A 4 15.73 -23.36 -17.86
CA THR A 4 16.29 -22.06 -18.23
C THR A 4 15.19 -20.99 -18.29
N SER A 5 15.55 -19.71 -18.26
CA SER A 5 14.58 -18.62 -18.44
C SER A 5 13.82 -18.72 -19.76
N ALA A 6 14.47 -19.19 -20.83
CA ALA A 6 13.82 -19.42 -22.12
C ALA A 6 12.81 -20.58 -22.09
N ASP A 7 13.16 -21.68 -21.40
CA ASP A 7 12.24 -22.80 -21.22
C ASP A 7 11.03 -22.39 -20.39
N LEU A 8 11.25 -21.65 -19.30
CA LEU A 8 10.20 -21.13 -18.44
C LEU A 8 9.24 -20.22 -19.21
N ALA A 9 9.78 -19.27 -19.98
CA ALA A 9 9.03 -18.37 -20.83
C ALA A 9 8.12 -19.11 -21.81
N LYS A 10 8.68 -20.11 -22.51
CA LYS A 10 7.95 -20.93 -23.47
C LYS A 10 6.85 -21.75 -22.80
N VAL A 11 7.15 -22.42 -21.69
CA VAL A 11 6.19 -23.27 -20.95
C VAL A 11 5.03 -22.44 -20.38
N LYS A 12 5.31 -21.22 -19.93
CA LYS A 12 4.33 -20.36 -19.26
C LYS A 12 3.66 -19.35 -20.20
N ASN A 13 4.05 -19.35 -21.48
CA ASN A 13 3.56 -18.45 -22.52
C ASN A 13 3.72 -16.97 -22.13
N VAL A 14 4.92 -16.58 -21.71
CA VAL A 14 5.29 -15.21 -21.34
C VAL A 14 6.64 -14.86 -21.98
N PRO A 15 6.95 -13.57 -22.19
CA PRO A 15 8.26 -13.16 -22.70
C PRO A 15 9.42 -13.64 -21.80
N ALA A 16 10.54 -14.01 -22.42
CA ALA A 16 11.75 -14.38 -21.66
C ALA A 16 12.51 -13.15 -21.15
N ILE A 17 12.41 -12.04 -21.90
CA ILE A 17 13.09 -10.79 -21.62
C ILE A 17 12.04 -9.68 -21.63
N LEU A 18 12.12 -8.82 -20.62
CA LEU A 18 11.40 -7.55 -20.56
C LEU A 18 12.42 -6.43 -20.73
N SER A 19 12.29 -5.65 -21.81
CA SER A 19 13.14 -4.49 -22.07
C SER A 19 12.45 -3.21 -21.61
N ASP A 20 13.07 -2.47 -20.69
CA ASP A 20 12.66 -1.12 -20.30
C ASP A 20 13.78 -0.10 -20.59
N PRO A 21 13.53 1.22 -20.53
CA PRO A 21 14.57 2.23 -20.74
C PRO A 21 15.76 2.12 -19.78
N GLY A 22 15.60 1.43 -18.66
CA GLY A 22 16.64 1.15 -17.69
C GLY A 22 17.44 -0.13 -17.98
N GLY A 23 17.06 -0.95 -18.96
CA GLY A 23 17.75 -2.16 -19.38
C GLY A 23 16.87 -3.42 -19.41
N ASP A 24 17.50 -4.54 -19.75
CA ASP A 24 16.83 -5.82 -19.91
C ASP A 24 16.69 -6.58 -18.58
N TYR A 25 15.50 -7.14 -18.35
CA TYR A 25 15.21 -8.03 -17.23
C TYR A 25 14.91 -9.42 -17.76
N GLN A 26 15.47 -10.44 -17.11
CA GLN A 26 15.24 -11.84 -17.46
C GLN A 26 14.14 -12.41 -16.57
N ILE A 27 13.29 -13.26 -17.15
CA ILE A 27 12.28 -13.95 -16.36
C ILE A 27 12.94 -14.91 -15.35
N VAL A 28 12.45 -14.86 -14.10
CA VAL A 28 12.92 -15.71 -13.00
C VAL A 28 11.82 -16.58 -12.41
N ALA A 29 10.57 -16.13 -12.47
CA ALA A 29 9.43 -16.89 -11.98
C ALA A 29 8.13 -16.49 -12.69
N VAL A 30 7.17 -17.42 -12.74
CA VAL A 30 5.77 -17.15 -13.11
C VAL A 30 4.89 -17.65 -11.99
N ILE A 31 4.04 -16.77 -11.48
CA ILE A 31 3.14 -17.02 -10.37
C ILE A 31 1.72 -17.14 -10.92
N GLU A 32 1.17 -18.33 -10.82
CA GLU A 32 -0.16 -18.68 -11.32
C GLU A 32 -1.11 -18.94 -10.15
N GLY A 33 -2.35 -18.45 -10.28
CA GLY A 33 -3.40 -18.51 -9.27
C GLY A 33 -3.50 -17.22 -8.43
N GLU A 34 -4.73 -16.88 -8.06
CA GLU A 34 -5.03 -15.66 -7.29
C GLU A 34 -4.39 -15.68 -5.91
N GLU A 35 -4.50 -16.80 -5.19
CA GLU A 35 -3.95 -16.94 -3.85
C GLU A 35 -2.42 -16.83 -3.85
N ALA A 36 -1.76 -17.44 -4.84
CA ALA A 36 -0.31 -17.37 -4.98
C ALA A 36 0.16 -15.93 -5.25
N ASN A 37 -0.56 -15.18 -6.09
CA ASN A 37 -0.27 -13.77 -6.35
C ASN A 37 -0.54 -12.87 -5.14
N ARG A 38 -1.60 -13.15 -4.37
CA ARG A 38 -1.89 -12.46 -3.09
C ARG A 38 -0.76 -12.71 -2.09
N LYS A 39 -0.31 -13.96 -1.93
CA LYS A 39 0.81 -14.32 -1.06
C LYS A 39 2.11 -13.63 -1.46
N LEU A 40 2.44 -13.62 -2.75
CA LEU A 40 3.60 -12.88 -3.28
C LEU A 40 3.52 -11.39 -2.92
N THR A 41 2.40 -10.74 -3.24
CA THR A 41 2.21 -9.31 -3.00
C THR A 41 2.32 -8.95 -1.52
N SER A 42 1.66 -9.73 -0.66
CA SER A 42 1.76 -9.56 0.79
C SER A 42 3.19 -9.77 1.29
N GLY A 43 3.88 -10.82 0.82
CA GLY A 43 5.28 -11.09 1.19
C GLY A 43 6.22 -9.95 0.80
N LEU A 44 6.04 -9.36 -0.38
CA LEU A 44 6.81 -8.20 -0.83
C LEU A 44 6.54 -6.96 0.03
N GLN A 45 5.29 -6.71 0.42
CA GLN A 45 4.93 -5.62 1.33
C GLN A 45 5.56 -5.80 2.71
N VAL A 46 5.50 -7.02 3.26
CA VAL A 46 6.11 -7.36 4.55
C VAL A 46 7.62 -7.12 4.51
N ILE A 47 8.32 -7.58 3.46
CA ILE A 47 9.76 -7.32 3.29
C ILE A 47 10.03 -5.82 3.18
N GLY A 48 9.21 -5.09 2.41
CA GLY A 48 9.31 -3.64 2.27
C GLY A 48 9.23 -2.94 3.62
N GLY A 49 8.20 -3.23 4.40
CA GLY A 49 8.01 -2.68 5.75
C GLY A 49 9.16 -3.04 6.71
N GLN A 50 9.62 -4.28 6.69
CA GLN A 50 10.75 -4.72 7.52
C GLN A 50 12.05 -3.99 7.17
N ARG A 51 12.31 -3.75 5.89
CA ARG A 51 13.47 -2.96 5.45
C ARG A 51 13.37 -1.51 5.92
N GLN A 52 12.21 -0.89 5.79
CA GLN A 52 12.01 0.49 6.26
C GLN A 52 12.18 0.59 7.78
N ARG A 53 11.63 -0.37 8.54
CA ARG A 53 11.84 -0.45 9.99
C ARG A 53 13.33 -0.57 10.34
N LEU A 54 14.08 -1.44 9.65
CA LEU A 54 15.51 -1.59 9.89
C LEU A 54 16.30 -0.31 9.60
N LEU A 55 15.94 0.41 8.54
CA LEU A 55 16.54 1.71 8.25
C LEU A 55 16.22 2.74 9.34
N GLY A 56 14.98 2.76 9.83
CA GLY A 56 14.55 3.61 10.95
C GLY A 56 15.33 3.31 12.23
N LEU A 57 15.40 2.05 12.64
CA LEU A 57 16.15 1.62 13.82
C LEU A 57 17.64 1.94 13.71
N SER A 58 18.24 1.76 12.52
CA SER A 58 19.66 2.08 12.30
C SER A 58 19.90 3.58 12.47
N ARG A 59 19.05 4.43 11.88
CA ARG A 59 19.14 5.89 12.08
C ARG A 59 18.96 6.29 13.54
N GLN A 60 18.02 5.66 14.25
CA GLN A 60 17.79 5.92 15.67
C GLN A 60 19.02 5.54 16.51
N TYR A 61 19.66 4.40 16.22
CA TYR A 61 20.89 3.98 16.87
C TYR A 61 22.04 4.97 16.67
N ASP A 62 22.17 5.49 15.44
CA ASP A 62 23.20 6.45 15.07
C ASP A 62 22.97 7.83 15.71
N GLN A 63 21.71 8.22 15.91
CA GLN A 63 21.31 9.47 16.56
C GLN A 63 21.32 9.41 18.09
N THR A 64 21.29 8.21 18.67
CA THR A 64 21.30 8.05 20.13
C THR A 64 22.67 8.40 20.69
N PRO A 65 22.78 9.31 21.69
CA PRO A 65 24.05 9.70 22.27
C PRO A 65 24.86 8.51 22.78
N ALA A 66 26.19 8.56 22.60
CA ALA A 66 27.08 7.48 23.03
C ALA A 66 27.04 7.22 24.54
N ALA A 67 26.70 8.23 25.34
CA ALA A 67 26.53 8.12 26.79
C ALA A 67 25.27 7.32 27.19
N SER A 68 24.28 7.20 26.31
CA SER A 68 23.02 6.47 26.57
C SER A 68 23.16 4.98 26.24
N ILE A 69 24.13 4.31 26.88
CA ILE A 69 24.51 2.92 26.57
C ILE A 69 23.31 1.97 26.59
N GLN A 70 22.50 2.03 27.65
CA GLN A 70 21.32 1.18 27.81
C GLN A 70 20.32 1.33 26.65
N GLN A 71 20.07 2.56 26.20
CA GLN A 71 19.17 2.81 25.08
C GLN A 71 19.76 2.31 23.76
N ARG A 72 21.07 2.46 23.55
CA ARG A 72 21.75 1.92 22.37
C ARG A 72 21.71 0.39 22.34
N GLU A 73 21.88 -0.26 23.48
CA GLU A 73 21.78 -1.72 23.60
C GLU A 73 20.37 -2.23 23.28
N LEU A 74 19.33 -1.56 23.78
CA LEU A 74 17.94 -1.90 23.45
C LEU A 74 17.69 -1.78 21.93
N ILE A 75 18.09 -0.66 21.32
CA ILE A 75 17.93 -0.46 19.86
C ILE A 75 18.75 -1.51 19.08
N ALA A 76 19.97 -1.82 19.52
CA ALA A 76 20.79 -2.86 18.88
C ALA A 76 20.11 -4.24 18.94
N GLY A 77 19.49 -4.59 20.08
CA GLY A 77 18.69 -5.80 20.23
C GLY A 77 17.51 -5.85 19.24
N GLU A 78 16.79 -4.74 19.07
CA GLU A 78 15.71 -4.63 18.09
C GLU A 78 16.19 -4.75 16.64
N ILE A 79 17.35 -4.16 16.33
CA ILE A 79 17.99 -4.30 15.01
C ILE A 79 18.30 -5.77 14.73
N LEU A 80 18.90 -6.49 15.69
CA LEU A 80 19.23 -7.91 15.53
C LEU A 80 17.97 -8.76 15.32
N LYS A 81 16.93 -8.54 16.14
CA LYS A 81 15.63 -9.22 15.98
C LYS A 81 15.03 -8.96 14.59
N SER A 82 15.00 -7.71 14.17
CA SER A 82 14.45 -7.30 12.87
C SER A 82 15.26 -7.87 11.70
N ARG A 83 16.59 -7.95 11.80
CA ARG A 83 17.45 -8.59 10.79
C ARG A 83 17.17 -10.09 10.67
N ASN A 84 17.01 -10.79 11.79
CA ASN A 84 16.71 -12.22 11.80
C ASN A 84 15.36 -12.52 11.14
N ILE A 85 14.32 -11.75 11.47
CA ILE A 85 13.00 -11.88 10.85
C ILE A 85 13.07 -11.61 9.34
N LEU A 86 13.73 -10.52 8.93
CA LEU A 86 13.90 -10.20 7.51
C LEU A 86 14.65 -11.31 6.77
N SER A 87 15.71 -11.86 7.38
CA SER A 87 16.49 -12.96 6.79
C SER A 87 15.63 -14.21 6.55
N ARG A 88 14.83 -14.63 7.54
CA ARG A 88 13.91 -15.76 7.41
C ARG A 88 12.87 -15.54 6.31
N ASN A 89 12.29 -14.34 6.24
CA ASN A 89 11.32 -13.99 5.22
C ASN A 89 11.94 -13.94 3.81
N LEU A 90 13.16 -13.41 3.68
CA LEU A 90 13.90 -13.43 2.42
C LEU A 90 14.24 -14.85 1.98
N GLN A 91 14.60 -15.75 2.90
CA GLN A 91 14.83 -17.16 2.58
C GLN A 91 13.56 -17.82 2.06
N PHE A 92 12.42 -17.57 2.69
CA PHE A 92 11.12 -18.04 2.20
C PHE A 92 10.84 -17.52 0.79
N MET A 93 10.97 -16.21 0.56
CA MET A 93 10.70 -15.59 -0.74
C MET A 93 11.69 -16.02 -1.83
N THR A 94 12.94 -16.31 -1.47
CA THR A 94 13.94 -16.88 -2.39
C THR A 94 13.51 -18.28 -2.83
N ARG A 95 13.08 -19.13 -1.89
CA ARG A 95 12.68 -20.52 -2.18
C ARG A 95 11.41 -20.60 -3.00
N GLN A 96 10.43 -19.74 -2.69
CA GLN A 96 9.10 -19.80 -3.32
C GLN A 96 9.03 -19.02 -4.64
N TYR A 97 9.75 -17.90 -4.74
CA TYR A 97 9.57 -16.94 -5.84
C TYR A 97 10.88 -16.49 -6.49
N ALA A 98 12.01 -17.10 -6.16
CA ALA A 98 13.34 -16.67 -6.60
C ALA A 98 13.65 -15.18 -6.27
N TYR A 99 12.98 -14.61 -5.27
CA TYR A 99 13.15 -13.21 -4.89
C TYR A 99 14.32 -13.02 -3.92
N SER A 100 15.18 -12.06 -4.23
CA SER A 100 16.39 -11.72 -3.48
C SER A 100 16.78 -10.26 -3.68
N LEU A 101 17.23 -9.57 -2.63
CA LEU A 101 17.58 -8.14 -2.66
C LEU A 101 18.79 -7.80 -3.56
N LYS A 102 19.45 -8.79 -4.18
CA LYS A 102 20.58 -8.60 -5.11
C LYS A 102 20.14 -8.12 -6.49
N PHE A 103 18.86 -8.26 -6.82
CA PHE A 103 18.32 -7.93 -8.13
C PHE A 103 17.28 -6.82 -8.02
N ASN A 104 17.11 -6.10 -9.12
CA ASN A 104 15.95 -5.23 -9.32
C ASN A 104 14.87 -6.05 -10.02
N TYR A 105 13.64 -6.01 -9.51
CA TYR A 105 12.53 -6.80 -10.06
C TYR A 105 11.48 -5.94 -10.73
N ARG A 106 10.85 -6.52 -11.75
CA ARG A 106 9.61 -6.05 -12.35
C ARG A 106 8.57 -7.16 -12.26
N LEU A 107 7.40 -6.81 -11.75
CA LEU A 107 6.22 -7.67 -11.76
C LEU A 107 5.35 -7.23 -12.93
N VAL A 108 5.06 -8.16 -13.83
CA VAL A 108 4.19 -7.91 -14.99
C VAL A 108 3.00 -8.85 -14.90
N PRO A 109 1.79 -8.32 -14.65
CA PRO A 109 0.57 -9.10 -14.76
C PRO A 109 0.36 -9.54 -16.22
N HIS A 110 0.16 -10.83 -16.42
CA HIS A 110 -0.20 -11.40 -17.72
C HIS A 110 -1.63 -11.92 -17.76
N ALA A 111 -2.26 -12.11 -16.59
CA ALA A 111 -3.69 -12.35 -16.51
C ALA A 111 -4.24 -11.83 -15.19
N ALA A 112 -5.45 -11.28 -15.25
CA ALA A 112 -6.15 -10.75 -14.10
C ALA A 112 -7.67 -10.76 -14.33
N SER A 113 -8.43 -10.74 -13.25
CA SER A 113 -9.89 -10.64 -13.29
C SER A 113 -10.32 -9.41 -12.49
N LEU A 114 -11.22 -8.63 -13.06
CA LEU A 114 -11.79 -7.44 -12.47
C LEU A 114 -13.19 -7.76 -11.94
N PHE A 115 -13.41 -7.47 -10.67
CA PHE A 115 -14.66 -7.72 -9.98
C PHE A 115 -15.29 -6.40 -9.55
N LEU A 116 -16.59 -6.25 -9.82
CA LEU A 116 -17.42 -5.23 -9.19
C LEU A 116 -17.85 -5.75 -7.82
N ILE A 117 -17.57 -4.97 -6.77
CA ILE A 117 -18.00 -5.25 -5.40
C ILE A 117 -19.28 -4.47 -5.14
N SER A 118 -20.33 -5.16 -4.72
CA SER A 118 -21.65 -4.57 -4.44
C SER A 118 -22.23 -5.16 -3.17
N THR A 119 -22.89 -4.33 -2.37
CA THR A 119 -23.62 -4.81 -1.19
C THR A 119 -24.93 -5.47 -1.65
N GLY A 120 -25.12 -6.74 -1.30
CA GLY A 120 -26.35 -7.47 -1.55
C GLY A 120 -27.51 -6.96 -0.69
N GLU A 121 -28.73 -7.38 -1.01
CA GLU A 121 -29.95 -7.03 -0.25
C GLU A 121 -29.88 -7.50 1.22
N ASP A 122 -29.09 -8.53 1.49
CA ASP A 122 -28.80 -9.09 2.82
C ASP A 122 -27.70 -8.34 3.58
N GLY A 123 -27.16 -7.26 3.00
CA GLY A 123 -26.05 -6.49 3.57
C GLY A 123 -24.68 -7.14 3.38
N ASN A 124 -24.60 -8.32 2.75
CA ASN A 124 -23.32 -9.01 2.53
C ASN A 124 -22.64 -8.50 1.24
N PRO A 125 -21.31 -8.36 1.23
CA PRO A 125 -20.60 -8.01 0.02
C PRO A 125 -20.68 -9.16 -0.99
N SER A 126 -21.17 -8.85 -2.19
CA SER A 126 -21.14 -9.71 -3.36
C SER A 126 -20.08 -9.23 -4.34
N SER A 127 -19.49 -10.15 -5.10
CA SER A 127 -18.52 -9.85 -6.15
C SER A 127 -18.99 -10.43 -7.47
N LYS A 128 -18.92 -9.63 -8.54
CA LYS A 128 -19.25 -10.05 -9.90
C LYS A 128 -18.06 -9.81 -10.80
N ASN A 129 -17.57 -10.84 -11.48
CA ASN A 129 -16.57 -10.65 -12.54
C ASN A 129 -17.19 -9.80 -13.66
N ILE A 130 -16.53 -8.71 -14.01
CA ILE A 130 -16.95 -7.78 -15.06
C ILE A 130 -15.96 -7.72 -16.24
N HIS A 131 -14.73 -8.21 -16.06
CA HIS A 131 -13.72 -8.25 -17.12
C HIS A 131 -12.58 -9.21 -16.79
N ASP A 132 -12.08 -9.92 -17.79
CA ASP A 132 -10.89 -10.76 -17.70
C ASP A 132 -9.79 -10.22 -18.63
N PHE A 133 -8.63 -9.95 -18.06
CA PHE A 133 -7.41 -9.63 -18.79
C PHE A 133 -6.66 -10.93 -19.07
N THR A 134 -6.44 -11.24 -20.34
CA THR A 134 -5.79 -12.49 -20.78
C THR A 134 -4.33 -12.32 -21.16
N ASP A 135 -3.84 -11.09 -21.21
CA ASP A 135 -2.47 -10.74 -21.58
C ASP A 135 -2.01 -9.46 -20.87
N SER A 136 -0.71 -9.18 -20.93
CA SER A 136 -0.13 -8.00 -20.29
C SER A 136 -0.51 -6.69 -20.97
N THR A 137 -0.71 -6.69 -22.29
CA THR A 137 -0.99 -5.48 -23.07
C THR A 137 -2.40 -4.95 -22.80
N SER A 138 -3.40 -5.84 -22.69
CA SER A 138 -4.77 -5.47 -22.31
C SER A 138 -4.81 -4.91 -20.89
N TYR A 139 -4.12 -5.55 -19.95
CA TYR A 139 -4.00 -5.05 -18.58
C TYR A 139 -3.29 -3.69 -18.50
N GLU A 140 -2.17 -3.52 -19.19
CA GLU A 140 -1.43 -2.25 -19.24
C GLU A 140 -2.27 -1.11 -19.83
N SER A 141 -3.06 -1.41 -20.87
CA SER A 141 -3.96 -0.44 -21.50
C SER A 141 -5.05 0.02 -20.53
N PHE A 142 -5.66 -0.91 -19.78
CA PHE A 142 -6.60 -0.59 -18.70
C PHE A 142 -5.93 0.24 -17.60
N GLN A 143 -4.76 -0.20 -17.12
CA GLN A 143 -4.05 0.49 -16.05
C GLN A 143 -3.74 1.93 -16.44
N LYS A 144 -3.26 2.16 -17.66
CA LYS A 144 -2.97 3.51 -18.18
C LYS A 144 -4.22 4.39 -18.17
N MET A 145 -5.35 3.90 -18.70
CA MET A 145 -6.60 4.69 -18.72
C MET A 145 -7.12 4.99 -17.31
N ARG A 146 -7.03 4.02 -16.39
CA ARG A 146 -7.40 4.21 -14.99
C ARG A 146 -6.51 5.24 -14.31
N ASP A 147 -5.20 5.12 -14.49
CA ASP A 147 -4.23 6.01 -13.84
C ASP A 147 -4.33 7.44 -14.43
N ASP A 148 -4.61 7.60 -15.72
CA ASP A 148 -4.90 8.88 -16.36
C ASP A 148 -6.16 9.53 -15.76
N TYR A 149 -7.24 8.76 -15.56
CA TYR A 149 -8.46 9.23 -14.90
C TYR A 149 -8.18 9.69 -13.45
N LEU A 150 -7.46 8.87 -12.67
CA LEU A 150 -7.12 9.19 -11.28
C LEU A 150 -6.20 10.41 -11.17
N LEU A 151 -5.28 10.57 -12.12
CA LEU A 151 -4.42 11.74 -12.16
C LEU A 151 -5.22 13.02 -12.40
N LEU A 152 -6.20 12.98 -13.31
CA LEU A 152 -7.11 14.11 -13.53
C LEU A 152 -7.99 14.37 -12.32
N SER A 153 -8.54 13.33 -11.68
CA SER A 153 -9.38 13.51 -10.49
C SER A 153 -8.62 14.21 -9.36
N VAL A 154 -7.37 13.80 -9.09
CA VAL A 154 -6.52 14.44 -8.08
C VAL A 154 -6.19 15.89 -8.43
N LYS A 155 -5.97 16.20 -9.71
CA LYS A 155 -5.72 17.58 -10.16
C LYS A 155 -6.94 18.47 -9.94
N GLU A 156 -8.14 17.99 -10.28
CA GLU A 156 -9.37 18.75 -10.09
C GLU A 156 -9.71 18.93 -8.61
N SER A 157 -9.55 17.90 -7.77
CA SER A 157 -9.71 18.03 -6.31
C SER A 157 -8.75 19.05 -5.69
N LYS A 158 -7.56 19.24 -6.26
CA LYS A 158 -6.61 20.27 -5.80
C LYS A 158 -7.03 21.68 -6.24
N LYS A 159 -7.54 21.85 -7.46
CA LYS A 159 -8.03 23.16 -7.94
C LYS A 159 -9.18 23.67 -7.07
N THR A 160 -10.15 22.83 -6.76
CA THR A 160 -11.31 23.20 -5.92
C THR A 160 -10.95 23.59 -4.48
N VAL A 161 -9.75 23.25 -3.99
CA VAL A 161 -9.26 23.63 -2.65
C VAL A 161 -8.42 24.91 -2.70
N THR A 162 -7.95 25.34 -3.87
CA THR A 162 -7.01 26.48 -4.01
C THR A 162 -7.68 27.77 -4.50
N ASP A 163 -8.97 27.74 -4.87
CA ASP A 163 -9.75 28.93 -5.19
C ASP A 163 -10.58 29.37 -3.97
N PRO A 164 -10.14 30.36 -3.17
CA PRO A 164 -11.08 31.07 -2.29
C PRO A 164 -12.04 31.85 -3.20
N ALA A 165 -13.33 31.61 -3.00
CA ALA A 165 -14.41 32.27 -3.72
C ALA A 165 -14.23 33.81 -3.74
N GLU A 166 -13.78 34.36 -4.86
CA GLU A 166 -14.08 35.72 -5.28
C GLU A 166 -15.53 35.75 -5.76
N ASP A 167 -16.49 35.84 -4.83
CA ASP A 167 -17.76 36.52 -5.10
C ASP A 167 -18.51 36.80 -3.78
N ALA A 168 -18.10 37.89 -3.12
CA ALA A 168 -18.91 38.56 -2.12
C ALA A 168 -18.59 40.06 -2.13
N ALA A 169 -19.04 40.75 -3.18
CA ALA A 169 -19.14 42.20 -3.19
C ALA A 169 -20.62 42.62 -3.14
N SER A 170 -21.09 43.01 -1.95
CA SER A 170 -21.92 44.22 -1.73
C SER A 170 -22.19 44.42 -0.23
N ALA A 171 -21.65 45.53 0.27
CA ALA A 171 -21.70 46.08 1.64
C ALA A 171 -23.11 46.70 1.95
N PRO A 172 -23.40 47.38 3.10
CA PRO A 172 -22.48 48.12 3.98
C PRO A 172 -22.68 48.00 5.51
N GLN A 173 -21.66 48.57 6.18
CA GLN A 173 -21.39 48.73 7.60
C GLN A 173 -22.43 49.60 8.34
N GLU A 174 -22.59 49.36 9.64
CA GLU A 174 -22.89 50.39 10.63
C GLU A 174 -22.14 50.13 11.94
N GLU A 175 -21.71 51.22 12.58
CA GLU A 175 -20.67 51.37 13.60
C GLU A 175 -21.10 50.98 15.03
N GLY A 176 -20.13 50.68 15.90
CA GLY A 176 -20.35 50.66 17.35
C GLY A 176 -19.27 49.97 18.20
N GLN A 177 -18.17 50.67 18.49
CA GLN A 177 -17.30 50.43 19.66
C GLN A 177 -18.00 50.89 20.97
N PRO A 178 -17.51 50.61 22.22
CA PRO A 178 -16.15 50.20 22.62
C PRO A 178 -16.04 49.08 23.71
N ALA A 179 -14.78 48.69 23.98
CA ALA A 179 -14.30 47.88 25.12
C ALA A 179 -14.48 48.60 26.48
N PRO A 180 -14.34 47.91 27.64
CA PRO A 180 -13.03 47.67 28.30
C PRO A 180 -12.97 46.28 29.01
N GLY A 181 -11.89 45.71 29.54
CA GLY A 181 -10.55 46.12 29.92
C GLY A 181 -10.04 45.15 31.02
N ALA A 182 -8.72 44.91 31.04
CA ALA A 182 -7.85 44.59 32.19
C ALA A 182 -8.08 43.29 33.01
N ASP A 183 -7.09 42.39 32.97
CA ASP A 183 -6.22 41.98 34.11
C ASP A 183 -6.66 40.61 34.67
N SER A 184 -5.84 39.66 35.14
CA SER A 184 -4.44 39.65 35.55
C SER A 184 -3.91 38.21 35.59
N ALA A 185 -2.59 38.09 35.71
CA ALA A 185 -1.76 36.88 35.75
C ALA A 185 -2.03 35.92 36.94
N THR A 186 -1.64 34.64 36.81
CA THR A 186 -0.62 33.96 37.65
C THR A 186 -0.52 32.44 37.36
N THR A 187 0.71 31.96 37.10
CA THR A 187 1.21 30.57 37.29
C THR A 187 1.81 30.45 38.71
N PRO A 188 2.54 29.38 39.12
CA PRO A 188 2.57 27.93 38.80
C PRO A 188 2.51 27.04 40.08
N THR A 189 2.45 25.71 39.98
CA THR A 189 3.22 24.81 40.91
C THR A 189 3.47 23.43 40.31
N GLU A 190 4.72 22.98 40.47
CA GLU A 190 5.30 21.65 40.27
C GLU A 190 4.67 20.59 41.22
N ASP A 191 4.83 19.29 40.93
CA ASP A 191 5.85 18.46 41.62
C ASP A 191 5.58 16.92 41.51
N THR A 192 6.69 16.21 41.29
CA THR A 192 7.10 14.81 41.58
C THR A 192 6.19 13.58 41.43
N GLY A 193 6.82 12.54 40.85
CA GLY A 193 6.73 11.18 41.41
C GLY A 193 6.75 10.01 40.42
N ALA A 194 7.92 9.44 40.15
CA ALA A 194 8.12 8.05 39.68
C ALA A 194 8.71 7.22 40.85
N PRO A 195 9.05 5.92 40.72
CA PRO A 195 8.61 4.82 39.84
C PRO A 195 8.22 3.54 40.64
N THR A 196 7.85 2.44 39.96
CA THR A 196 8.06 1.08 40.52
C THR A 196 8.30 0.06 39.40
N THR A 197 9.32 -0.75 39.62
CA THR A 197 9.86 -1.87 38.84
C THR A 197 9.13 -3.18 39.17
N GLU A 198 8.96 -4.08 38.20
CA GLU A 198 9.16 -5.53 38.43
C GLU A 198 9.39 -6.33 37.13
N ALA A 199 10.33 -7.28 37.23
CA ALA A 199 10.71 -8.31 36.24
C ALA A 199 9.64 -9.42 36.19
N ALA A 200 9.60 -10.45 35.34
CA ALA A 200 10.60 -11.20 34.61
C ALA A 200 9.91 -12.15 33.59
N SER A 201 10.72 -12.81 32.77
CA SER A 201 10.54 -14.18 32.21
C SER A 201 10.10 -14.32 30.73
N ASN A 202 10.86 -15.18 30.07
CA ASN A 202 10.93 -15.57 28.65
C ASN A 202 10.39 -17.02 28.52
N PRO A 203 10.55 -17.70 27.37
CA PRO A 203 9.78 -17.68 26.12
C PRO A 203 8.92 -18.95 25.92
N GLU A 204 7.87 -18.90 25.11
CA GLU A 204 7.22 -20.12 24.59
C GLU A 204 6.82 -19.96 23.12
N GLU A 205 7.05 -21.02 22.33
CA GLU A 205 6.63 -21.18 20.93
C GLU A 205 5.11 -21.00 20.76
N PRO A 206 4.62 -20.89 19.52
CA PRO A 206 3.66 -21.95 19.18
C PRO A 206 3.73 -22.49 17.76
N ALA A 207 3.44 -23.78 17.70
CA ALA A 207 2.98 -24.51 16.54
C ALA A 207 1.50 -24.22 16.22
N VAL A 208 1.18 -24.44 14.95
CA VAL A 208 -0.14 -24.58 14.28
C VAL A 208 -0.97 -25.68 14.99
N GLU A 209 -2.30 -25.71 15.12
CA GLU A 209 -3.48 -25.35 14.28
C GLU A 209 -4.78 -25.58 15.14
N PRO A 210 -6.02 -25.60 14.59
CA PRO A 210 -7.05 -24.57 14.63
C PRO A 210 -8.20 -24.80 15.66
N THR A 211 -8.98 -23.76 15.99
CA THR A 211 -10.35 -23.93 16.51
C THR A 211 -11.24 -22.74 16.12
N GLU A 212 -12.44 -23.09 15.63
CA GLU A 212 -13.56 -22.23 15.24
C GLU A 212 -14.22 -21.49 16.42
N GLU A 213 -14.87 -20.39 16.05
CA GLU A 213 -15.97 -19.67 16.73
C GLU A 213 -15.77 -19.02 18.11
N ALA A 214 -15.63 -17.68 18.11
CA ALA A 214 -16.35 -16.82 19.05
C ALA A 214 -16.54 -15.40 18.50
N LYS A 215 -17.81 -14.96 18.48
CA LYS A 215 -18.29 -13.59 18.26
C LYS A 215 -17.71 -12.63 19.30
N GLY A 216 -17.41 -11.38 18.92
CA GLY A 216 -17.35 -10.27 19.88
C GLY A 216 -16.49 -9.08 19.49
N SER A 217 -17.17 -8.02 19.03
CA SER A 217 -16.81 -6.59 19.18
C SER A 217 -15.60 -6.03 18.42
N SER A 218 -15.88 -5.54 17.21
CA SER A 218 -15.10 -4.48 16.55
C SER A 218 -15.25 -3.14 17.28
N PRO A 219 -14.17 -2.42 17.62
CA PRO A 219 -14.24 -1.02 18.00
C PRO A 219 -14.22 -0.13 16.75
N GLY A 220 -15.22 0.74 16.64
CA GLY A 220 -15.11 2.03 15.96
C GLY A 220 -15.13 2.03 14.43
N ALA A 221 -16.32 1.85 13.85
CA ALA A 221 -16.58 2.27 12.48
C ALA A 221 -16.48 3.80 12.40
N VAL A 222 -15.34 4.30 11.92
CA VAL A 222 -15.28 5.65 11.37
C VAL A 222 -15.90 5.56 9.98
N ASN A 223 -17.09 6.12 9.83
CA ASN A 223 -17.76 6.31 8.54
C ASN A 223 -16.76 6.89 7.53
N PRO A 224 -16.52 6.26 6.36
CA PRO A 224 -15.89 6.97 5.27
C PRO A 224 -16.90 7.99 4.77
N THR A 225 -16.58 9.26 5.02
CA THR A 225 -17.16 10.41 4.35
C THR A 225 -17.31 10.09 2.86
N GLU A 226 -18.54 10.19 2.37
CA GLU A 226 -18.85 10.11 0.94
C GLU A 226 -17.84 10.98 0.17
N PRO A 227 -17.23 10.48 -0.93
CA PRO A 227 -16.33 11.31 -1.71
C PRO A 227 -17.13 12.52 -2.19
N SER A 228 -16.70 13.72 -1.79
CA SER A 228 -17.23 14.97 -2.31
C SER A 228 -17.30 14.85 -3.82
N GLU A 229 -18.49 15.00 -4.38
CA GLU A 229 -18.76 14.85 -5.80
C GLU A 229 -17.99 15.95 -6.54
N VAL A 230 -16.75 15.66 -6.93
CA VAL A 230 -15.97 16.54 -7.80
C VAL A 230 -16.74 16.58 -9.11
N ALA A 231 -17.26 17.75 -9.49
CA ALA A 231 -17.93 17.93 -10.76
C ALA A 231 -17.00 17.40 -11.87
N LEU A 232 -17.42 16.34 -12.56
CA LEU A 232 -16.61 15.68 -13.57
C LEU A 232 -16.38 16.64 -14.74
N THR A 233 -15.12 16.93 -15.04
CA THR A 233 -14.78 17.67 -16.26
C THR A 233 -15.17 16.87 -17.50
N ALA A 234 -15.28 17.53 -18.65
CA ALA A 234 -15.58 16.85 -19.92
C ALA A 234 -14.54 15.76 -20.25
N GLU A 235 -13.26 16.02 -19.96
CA GLU A 235 -12.17 15.06 -20.15
C GLU A 235 -12.30 13.84 -19.22
N MET A 236 -12.61 14.06 -17.93
CA MET A 236 -12.84 12.97 -16.98
C MET A 236 -14.06 12.13 -17.36
N THR A 237 -15.13 12.79 -17.83
CA THR A 237 -16.34 12.11 -18.30
C THR A 237 -16.05 11.23 -19.52
N ALA A 238 -15.27 11.75 -20.48
CA ALA A 238 -14.87 10.97 -21.65
C ALA A 238 -13.99 9.76 -21.29
N LEU A 239 -13.04 9.92 -20.35
CA LEU A 239 -12.20 8.80 -19.89
C LEU A 239 -13.01 7.77 -19.10
N ARG A 240 -13.90 8.21 -18.22
CA ARG A 240 -14.84 7.32 -17.51
C ARG A 240 -15.67 6.52 -18.51
N GLN A 241 -16.23 7.16 -19.52
CA GLN A 241 -17.04 6.49 -20.53
C GLN A 241 -16.23 5.43 -21.28
N ARG A 242 -14.98 5.75 -21.68
CA ARG A 242 -14.08 4.77 -22.32
C ARG A 242 -13.76 3.57 -21.43
N LEU A 243 -13.56 3.80 -20.12
CA LEU A 243 -13.30 2.73 -19.16
C LEU A 243 -14.51 1.79 -19.00
N ILE A 244 -15.71 2.36 -18.97
CA ILE A 244 -16.97 1.60 -18.93
C ILE A 244 -17.15 0.80 -20.22
N GLU A 245 -16.99 1.43 -21.38
CA GLU A 245 -17.17 0.77 -22.68
C GLU A 245 -16.15 -0.34 -22.94
N SER A 246 -14.89 -0.11 -22.58
CA SER A 246 -13.80 -1.04 -22.90
C SER A 246 -13.65 -2.16 -21.86
N TYR A 247 -13.94 -1.88 -20.59
CA TYR A 247 -13.65 -2.80 -19.48
C TYR A 247 -14.80 -2.99 -18.49
N SER A 248 -15.99 -2.43 -18.77
CA SER A 248 -17.11 -2.39 -17.80
C SER A 248 -16.73 -1.76 -16.46
N TYR A 249 -15.65 -0.99 -16.40
CA TYR A 249 -15.10 -0.42 -15.18
C TYR A 249 -15.64 0.99 -14.96
N ASP A 250 -16.34 1.18 -13.84
CA ASP A 250 -16.77 2.50 -13.38
C ASP A 250 -15.88 2.99 -12.22
N PRO A 251 -15.01 4.00 -12.41
CA PRO A 251 -14.15 4.52 -11.35
C PRO A 251 -14.89 5.00 -10.09
N LEU A 252 -16.19 5.26 -10.18
CA LEU A 252 -17.01 5.69 -9.05
C LEU A 252 -17.58 4.52 -8.22
N LYS A 253 -17.42 3.26 -8.68
CA LYS A 253 -17.87 2.08 -7.94
C LYS A 253 -16.68 1.32 -7.34
N ASN A 254 -16.97 0.52 -6.31
CA ASN A 254 -15.97 -0.31 -5.67
C ASN A 254 -15.61 -1.50 -6.56
N HIS A 255 -14.34 -1.62 -6.90
CA HIS A 255 -13.82 -2.68 -7.76
C HIS A 255 -12.62 -3.36 -7.10
N GLN A 256 -12.48 -4.65 -7.35
CA GLN A 256 -11.35 -5.44 -6.93
C GLN A 256 -10.67 -6.07 -8.14
N LEU A 257 -9.35 -6.00 -8.18
CA LEU A 257 -8.54 -6.64 -9.21
C LEU A 257 -7.80 -7.83 -8.61
N ASN A 258 -7.98 -9.01 -9.19
CA ASN A 258 -7.29 -10.22 -8.78
C ASN A 258 -6.34 -10.69 -9.87
N PHE A 259 -5.04 -10.77 -9.58
CA PHE A 259 -4.05 -11.28 -10.52
C PHE A 259 -4.07 -12.81 -10.54
N THR A 260 -4.32 -13.40 -11.71
CA THR A 260 -4.34 -14.86 -11.90
C THR A 260 -3.01 -15.36 -12.48
N LYS A 261 -2.25 -14.50 -13.19
CA LYS A 261 -0.91 -14.81 -13.67
C LYS A 261 -0.02 -13.57 -13.61
N THR A 262 1.14 -13.69 -12.96
CA THR A 262 2.16 -12.62 -12.93
C THR A 262 3.53 -13.21 -13.21
N ALA A 263 4.27 -12.57 -14.12
CA ALA A 263 5.67 -12.89 -14.37
C ALA A 263 6.56 -11.96 -13.55
N LEU A 264 7.58 -12.55 -12.93
CA LEU A 264 8.62 -11.85 -12.21
C LEU A 264 9.88 -11.84 -13.07
N TYR A 265 10.31 -10.63 -13.43
CA TYR A 265 11.54 -10.39 -14.16
C TYR A 265 12.58 -9.77 -13.25
N ALA A 266 13.85 -10.16 -13.40
CA ALA A 266 14.95 -9.69 -12.59
C ALA A 266 16.10 -9.21 -13.47
N ARG A 267 16.76 -8.13 -13.03
CA ARG A 267 18.06 -7.72 -13.53
C ARG A 267 19.04 -7.59 -12.36
N PRO A 268 20.35 -7.85 -12.56
CA PRO A 268 21.34 -7.59 -11.53
C PRO A 268 21.20 -6.16 -10.98
N GLY A 269 21.23 -6.03 -9.66
CA GLY A 269 21.29 -4.73 -9.02
C GLY A 269 22.68 -4.16 -9.14
N ASN A 270 22.82 -2.91 -9.61
CA ASN A 270 24.05 -2.15 -9.41
C ASN A 270 24.16 -1.86 -7.91
N ARG A 271 24.96 -2.64 -7.20
CA ARG A 271 25.39 -2.35 -5.83
C ARG A 271 26.90 -2.19 -5.83
#